data_AF-A0A843CLD4-F1
#
_entry.id   AF-A0A843CLD4-F1
#
_cell.length_a   1.000
_cell.length_b   1.000
_cell.length_c   1.000
_cell.angle_alpha   90.00
_cell.angle_beta   90.00
_cell.angle_gamma   90.00
#
_symmetry.space_group_name_H-M   'P 1'
#
loop_
_entity.id
_entity.type
_entity.pdbx_description
1 polymer ?
#
loop_
_entity_poly.entity_id
_entity_poly.type
_entity_poly.pdbx_seq_one_letter_code
_entity_poly.pdbx_strand_id
1 'polypeptide(L)'
;MSSTDSVSRFKFKRTLEQLARKEGRGTELISLYVPPDRKIHEVLGQLREELGTATNIKSRTTRQNVQDAIERTSQRLRLFKEPPPTGLVIFCGAIPQNGAGSEKMEVYTLIPPEPITVGFYRCDARFHVEPLMALVAEKDTYGILVIDGTEAVVAT
;
A
#
# COMPACT_ATOMS: atom_id res chain seq x y z
N MET A 1 -20.66 19.16 -5.60
CA MET A 1 -19.27 18.64 -5.54
C MET A 1 -19.23 17.37 -6.38
N SER A 2 -18.37 17.38 -7.40
CA SER A 2 -18.75 17.10 -8.79
C SER A 2 -18.08 15.84 -9.31
N SER A 3 -18.87 14.82 -9.67
CA SER A 3 -18.68 13.72 -10.67
C SER A 3 -17.29 13.15 -11.05
N THR A 4 -16.19 13.88 -10.98
CA THR A 4 -14.82 13.40 -11.22
C THR A 4 -14.31 12.54 -10.06
N ASP A 5 -14.71 12.84 -8.82
CA ASP A 5 -14.32 12.06 -7.62
C ASP A 5 -14.90 10.65 -7.61
N SER A 6 -16.09 10.45 -8.18
CA SER A 6 -16.71 9.12 -8.21
C SER A 6 -16.00 8.19 -9.20
N VAL A 7 -15.57 8.70 -10.36
CA VAL A 7 -14.83 7.92 -11.36
C VAL A 7 -13.42 7.58 -10.87
N SER A 8 -12.71 8.53 -10.25
CA SER A 8 -11.37 8.31 -9.71
C SER A 8 -11.41 7.32 -8.53
N ARG A 9 -12.36 7.47 -7.60
CA ARG A 9 -12.61 6.51 -6.50
C ARG A 9 -12.97 5.13 -7.03
N PHE A 10 -13.82 5.03 -8.05
CA PHE A 10 -14.18 3.74 -8.64
C PHE A 10 -12.97 3.04 -9.28
N LYS A 11 -12.13 3.78 -10.02
CA LYS A 11 -10.89 3.23 -10.59
C LYS A 11 -9.93 2.78 -9.50
N PHE A 12 -9.76 3.59 -8.45
CA PHE A 12 -8.91 3.27 -7.31
C PHE A 12 -9.39 2.00 -6.60
N LYS A 13 -10.70 1.89 -6.30
CA LYS A 13 -11.32 0.69 -5.73
C LYS A 13 -11.06 -0.55 -6.59
N ARG A 14 -11.31 -0.46 -7.90
CA ARG A 14 -11.04 -1.54 -8.87
C ARG A 14 -9.57 -1.96 -8.86
N THR A 15 -8.64 -1.02 -8.77
CA THR A 15 -7.20 -1.32 -8.66
C THR A 15 -6.88 -2.03 -7.34
N LEU A 16 -7.44 -1.59 -6.21
CA LEU A 16 -7.26 -2.28 -4.93
C LEU A 16 -7.84 -3.70 -4.96
N GLU A 17 -9.01 -3.90 -5.55
CA GLU A 17 -9.62 -5.23 -5.72
C GLU A 17 -8.74 -6.15 -6.59
N GLN A 18 -8.11 -5.60 -7.64
CA GLN A 18 -7.15 -6.34 -8.45
C GLN A 18 -5.88 -6.71 -7.67
N LEU A 19 -5.38 -5.79 -6.84
CA LEU A 19 -4.21 -6.04 -5.98
C LEU A 19 -4.53 -7.06 -4.88
N ALA A 20 -5.71 -7.00 -4.29
CA ALA A 20 -6.17 -7.93 -3.25
C ALA A 20 -6.22 -9.39 -3.74
N ARG A 21 -6.54 -9.58 -5.03
CA ARG A 21 -6.63 -10.91 -5.65
C ARG A 21 -5.28 -11.51 -6.02
N LYS A 22 -4.20 -10.72 -5.95
CA LYS A 22 -2.87 -11.20 -6.30
C LYS A 22 -2.25 -11.92 -5.12
N GLU A 23 -1.79 -13.12 -5.39
CA GLU A 23 -1.14 -13.99 -4.43
C GLU A 23 0.19 -14.47 -5.00
N GLY A 24 1.25 -14.28 -4.22
CA GLY A 24 2.58 -14.78 -4.51
C GLY A 24 2.66 -16.28 -4.22
N ARG A 25 3.69 -16.93 -4.74
CA ARG A 25 3.96 -18.35 -4.45
C ARG A 25 4.54 -18.59 -3.06
N GLY A 26 5.09 -17.55 -2.45
CA GLY A 26 5.60 -17.50 -1.10
C GLY A 26 5.52 -16.08 -0.57
N THR A 27 6.31 -15.75 0.45
CA THR A 27 6.37 -14.41 1.06
C THR A 27 7.21 -13.45 0.23
N GLU A 28 6.67 -12.99 -0.90
CA GLU A 28 7.42 -12.29 -1.94
C GLU A 28 6.73 -11.01 -2.43
N LEU A 29 5.65 -10.60 -1.76
CA LEU A 29 4.88 -9.39 -2.07
C LEU A 29 5.10 -8.33 -0.99
N ILE A 30 5.72 -7.22 -1.39
CA ILE A 30 5.98 -6.04 -0.56
C ILE A 30 4.80 -5.08 -0.63
N SER A 31 4.36 -4.65 0.54
CA SER A 31 3.42 -3.54 0.74
C SER A 31 4.14 -2.46 1.54
N LEU A 32 4.41 -1.31 0.91
CA LEU A 32 5.10 -0.17 1.51
C LEU A 32 4.19 1.06 1.52
N TYR A 33 3.98 1.62 2.70
CA TYR A 33 3.16 2.80 2.94
C TYR A 33 4.04 3.88 3.56
N VAL A 34 4.06 5.04 2.90
CA VAL A 34 4.87 6.19 3.29
C VAL A 34 3.95 7.38 3.55
N PRO A 35 3.75 7.77 4.81
CA PRO A 35 2.93 8.93 5.14
C PRO A 35 3.63 10.23 4.70
N PRO A 36 2.88 11.33 4.53
CA PRO A 36 3.39 12.57 3.95
C PRO A 36 4.48 13.25 4.80
N ASP A 37 4.51 12.98 6.10
CA ASP A 37 5.49 13.49 7.06
C ASP A 37 6.82 12.73 7.06
N ARG A 38 6.84 11.51 6.50
CA ARG A 38 8.02 10.64 6.55
C ARG A 38 8.97 10.91 5.40
N LYS A 39 10.23 11.16 5.72
CA LYS A 39 11.24 11.50 4.70
C LYS A 39 11.65 10.29 3.89
N ILE A 40 11.80 10.47 2.57
CA ILE A 40 12.17 9.40 1.63
C ILE A 40 13.49 8.69 2.02
N HIS A 41 14.48 9.43 2.53
CA HIS A 41 15.77 8.85 2.90
C HIS A 41 15.69 7.91 4.11
N GLU A 42 14.77 8.15 5.06
CA GLU A 42 14.54 7.27 6.20
C GLU A 42 13.94 5.95 5.74
N VAL A 43 12.96 6.01 4.83
CA VAL A 43 12.35 4.83 4.21
C VAL A 43 13.37 4.05 3.39
N LEU A 44 14.25 4.72 2.64
CA LEU A 44 15.37 4.08 1.94
C LEU A 44 16.41 3.47 2.90
N GLY A 45 16.56 4.01 4.10
CA GLY A 45 17.34 3.40 5.18
C GLY A 45 16.73 2.08 5.62
N GLN A 46 15.44 2.10 5.96
CA GLN A 46 14.69 0.91 6.34
C GLN A 46 14.74 -0.19 5.26
N LEU A 47 14.51 0.16 3.98
CA LEU A 47 14.57 -0.83 2.89
C LEU A 47 15.97 -1.48 2.75
N ARG A 48 17.05 -0.77 3.10
CA ARG A 48 18.41 -1.35 3.11
C ARG A 48 18.60 -2.35 4.24
N GLU A 49 18.03 -2.09 5.42
CA GLU A 49 18.04 -3.04 6.54
C GLU A 49 17.24 -4.30 6.22
N GLU A 50 16.07 -4.14 5.60
CA GLU A 50 15.23 -5.25 5.12
C GLU A 50 15.96 -6.07 4.04
N LEU A 51 16.70 -5.42 3.14
CA LEU A 51 17.53 -6.11 2.15
C LEU A 51 18.60 -6.98 2.81
N GLY A 52 19.26 -6.45 3.85
CA GLY A 52 20.23 -7.21 4.66
C GLY A 52 19.59 -8.42 5.34
N THR A 53 18.38 -8.25 5.89
CA THR A 53 17.64 -9.34 6.55
C THR A 53 17.19 -10.41 5.55
N ALA A 54 16.79 -10.03 4.34
CA ALA A 54 16.37 -10.94 3.28
C ALA A 54 17.47 -11.92 2.85
N THR A 55 18.75 -11.60 3.08
CA THR A 55 19.88 -12.51 2.78
C THR A 55 19.84 -13.82 3.57
N ASN A 56 19.17 -13.83 4.73
CA ASN A 56 19.04 -15.01 5.60
C ASN A 56 17.89 -15.96 5.19
N ILE A 57 17.10 -15.61 4.17
CA ILE A 57 16.00 -16.45 3.69
C ILE A 57 16.56 -17.77 3.11
N LYS A 58 16.11 -18.91 3.66
CA LYS A 58 16.62 -20.24 3.30
C LYS A 58 16.37 -20.58 1.82
N SER A 59 15.14 -20.38 1.34
CA SER A 59 14.74 -20.62 -0.05
C SER A 59 15.49 -19.68 -0.99
N ARG A 60 16.24 -20.22 -1.96
CA ARG A 60 17.01 -19.42 -2.93
C ARG A 60 16.09 -18.56 -3.80
N THR A 61 15.01 -19.13 -4.31
CA THR A 61 14.05 -18.44 -5.18
C THR A 61 13.37 -17.29 -4.44
N THR A 62 12.85 -17.57 -3.24
CA THR A 62 12.19 -16.55 -2.41
C THR A 62 13.13 -15.45 -1.98
N ARG A 63 14.36 -15.79 -1.62
CA ARG A 63 15.39 -14.80 -1.31
C ARG A 63 15.66 -13.87 -2.48
N GLN A 64 15.84 -14.40 -3.69
CA GLN A 64 16.05 -13.58 -4.88
C GLN A 64 14.83 -12.69 -5.17
N ASN A 65 13.63 -13.25 -5.14
CA ASN A 65 12.40 -12.51 -5.41
C ASN A 65 12.17 -11.37 -4.40
N VAL A 66 12.44 -11.59 -3.11
CA VAL A 66 12.36 -10.56 -2.08
C VAL A 66 13.42 -9.47 -2.29
N GLN A 67 14.67 -9.84 -2.56
CA GLN A 67 15.74 -8.88 -2.82
C GLN A 67 15.43 -8.00 -4.04
N ASP A 68 15.03 -8.61 -5.15
CA ASP A 68 14.65 -7.92 -6.38
C ASP A 68 13.46 -6.98 -6.15
N ALA A 69 12.48 -7.39 -5.33
CA ALA A 69 11.32 -6.57 -4.99
C ALA A 69 11.72 -5.35 -4.13
N ILE A 70 12.63 -5.52 -3.16
CA ILE A 70 13.14 -4.41 -2.33
C ILE A 70 13.93 -3.42 -3.20
N GLU A 71 14.77 -3.91 -4.10
CA GLU A 71 15.54 -3.06 -5.00
C GLU A 71 14.64 -2.26 -5.93
N ARG A 72 13.64 -2.89 -6.55
CA ARG A 72 12.67 -2.19 -7.42
C ARG A 72 11.81 -1.19 -6.66
N THR A 73 11.40 -1.53 -5.44
CA THR A 73 10.68 -0.61 -4.55
C THR A 73 11.54 0.61 -4.25
N SER A 74 12.82 0.40 -3.92
CA SER A 74 13.79 1.46 -3.65
C SER A 74 14.03 2.35 -4.87
N GLN A 75 14.19 1.76 -6.07
CA GLN A 75 14.33 2.49 -7.31
C GLN A 75 13.10 3.35 -7.60
N ARG A 76 11.90 2.79 -7.40
CA ARG A 76 10.64 3.52 -7.60
C ARG A 76 10.49 4.68 -6.62
N LEU A 77 10.87 4.46 -5.36
CA LEU A 77 10.82 5.46 -4.30
C LEU A 77 11.79 6.64 -4.57
N ARG A 78 12.98 6.38 -5.12
CA ARG A 78 13.97 7.42 -5.49
C ARG A 78 13.49 8.40 -6.56
N LEU A 79 12.44 8.06 -7.31
CA LEU A 79 11.84 8.99 -8.29
C LEU A 79 11.08 10.14 -7.61
N PHE A 80 10.75 9.99 -6.33
CA PHE A 80 10.08 11.00 -5.52
C PHE A 80 11.12 11.75 -4.68
N LYS A 81 11.15 13.08 -4.80
CA LYS A 81 11.97 13.93 -3.92
C LYS A 81 11.42 13.92 -2.49
N GLU A 82 10.10 14.04 -2.40
CA GLU A 82 9.31 14.03 -1.17
C GLU A 82 8.03 13.22 -1.41
N PRO A 83 7.42 12.62 -0.37
CA PRO A 83 6.14 11.96 -0.53
C PRO A 83 5.06 12.97 -0.97
N PRO A 84 4.06 12.55 -1.78
CA PRO A 84 2.91 13.39 -2.08
C PRO A 84 2.13 13.80 -0.81
N PRO A 85 1.28 14.84 -0.87
CA PRO A 85 0.55 15.37 0.30
C PRO A 85 -0.35 14.36 1.02
N THR A 86 -0.87 13.36 0.31
CA THR A 86 -1.69 12.28 0.89
C THR A 86 -0.87 11.04 1.26
N GLY A 87 0.44 11.06 1.03
CA GLY A 87 1.34 9.93 1.17
C GLY A 87 1.55 9.16 -0.13
N LEU A 88 2.33 8.07 -0.03
CA LEU A 88 2.73 7.23 -1.15
C LEU A 88 2.59 5.76 -0.75
N VAL A 89 1.98 4.97 -1.63
CA VAL A 89 1.90 3.52 -1.46
C VAL A 89 2.58 2.82 -2.63
N ILE A 90 3.45 1.87 -2.34
CA ILE A 90 4.12 1.04 -3.33
C ILE A 90 3.84 -0.43 -3.02
N PHE A 91 3.31 -1.13 -4.01
CA PHE A 91 3.20 -2.58 -3.99
C PHE A 91 4.18 -3.15 -5.01
N CYS A 92 5.00 -4.10 -4.60
CA CYS A 92 6.00 -4.71 -5.46
C CYS A 92 6.14 -6.19 -5.15
N GLY A 93 6.24 -7.04 -6.15
CA GLY A 93 6.52 -8.44 -5.91
C GLY A 93 6.42 -9.32 -7.14
N ALA A 94 6.87 -10.56 -6.97
CA ALA A 94 6.87 -11.58 -7.99
C ALA A 94 5.48 -12.25 -8.06
N ILE A 95 4.74 -12.01 -9.14
CA ILE A 95 3.40 -12.56 -9.34
C ILE A 95 3.48 -13.73 -10.32
N PRO A 96 2.98 -14.92 -9.94
CA PRO A 96 2.96 -16.08 -10.82
C PRO A 96 2.04 -15.83 -12.02
N GLN A 97 2.47 -16.26 -13.20
CA GLN A 97 1.67 -16.16 -14.44
C GLN A 97 1.05 -17.53 -14.77
N ASN A 98 1.73 -18.36 -15.57
CA ASN A 98 1.16 -19.58 -16.15
C ASN A 98 2.09 -20.81 -16.01
N GLY A 99 2.88 -20.88 -14.93
CA GLY A 99 3.79 -22.01 -14.70
C GLY A 99 4.95 -21.70 -13.75
N ALA A 100 5.70 -22.74 -13.37
CA ALA A 100 6.86 -22.58 -12.49
C ALA A 100 8.01 -21.82 -13.17
N GLY A 101 8.51 -20.77 -12.52
CA GLY A 101 9.56 -19.90 -13.07
C GLY A 101 9.06 -18.82 -14.04
N SER A 102 7.75 -18.69 -14.26
CA SER A 102 7.14 -17.62 -15.07
C SER A 102 6.74 -16.39 -14.24
N GLU A 103 7.30 -16.27 -13.03
CA GLU A 103 7.01 -15.17 -12.12
C GLU A 103 7.42 -13.84 -12.74
N LYS A 104 6.47 -12.90 -12.78
CA LYS A 104 6.72 -11.56 -13.29
C LYS A 104 6.77 -10.60 -12.13
N MET A 105 7.87 -9.86 -12.04
CA MET A 105 8.02 -8.81 -11.06
C MET A 105 7.19 -7.59 -11.50
N GLU A 106 6.20 -7.23 -10.70
CA GLU A 106 5.33 -6.08 -10.96
C GLU A 106 5.49 -5.03 -9.86
N VAL A 107 5.34 -3.76 -10.25
CA VAL A 107 5.44 -2.61 -9.35
C VAL A 107 4.24 -1.71 -9.58
N TYR A 108 3.51 -1.41 -8.51
CA TYR A 108 2.38 -0.51 -8.49
C TYR A 108 2.69 0.65 -7.56
N THR A 109 2.42 1.86 -8.03
CA THR A 109 2.58 3.08 -7.23
C THR A 109 1.24 3.79 -7.20
N LEU A 110 0.72 3.97 -6.00
CA LEU A 110 -0.58 4.57 -5.76
C LEU A 110 -0.41 5.80 -4.86
N ILE A 111 -1.19 6.83 -5.16
CA ILE A 111 -1.36 8.01 -4.31
C ILE A 111 -2.76 7.87 -3.71
N PRO A 112 -2.89 7.70 -2.39
CA PRO A 112 -4.20 7.52 -1.76
C PRO A 112 -5.03 8.82 -1.86
N PRO A 113 -6.38 8.71 -1.91
CA PRO A 113 -7.26 9.87 -2.00
C PRO A 113 -7.31 10.70 -0.71
N GLU A 114 -7.09 10.04 0.44
CA GLU A 114 -7.02 10.65 1.77
C GLU A 114 -5.61 10.44 2.36
N PRO A 115 -5.09 11.37 3.17
CA PRO A 115 -3.79 11.22 3.81
C PRO A 115 -3.70 9.98 4.69
N ILE A 116 -2.67 9.17 4.48
CA ILE A 116 -2.33 8.07 5.39
C ILE A 116 -1.48 8.60 6.55
N THR A 117 -1.80 8.17 7.78
CA THR A 117 -1.10 8.59 8.99
C THR A 117 -0.05 7.57 9.45
N VAL A 118 -0.23 6.29 9.08
CA VAL A 118 0.64 5.21 9.53
C VAL A 118 1.53 4.76 8.37
N GLY A 119 2.84 4.82 8.60
CA GLY A 119 3.81 4.17 7.74
C GLY A 119 3.97 2.70 8.10
N PHE A 120 3.97 1.83 7.10
CA PHE A 120 4.23 0.41 7.32
C PHE A 120 4.98 -0.22 6.14
N TYR A 121 5.73 -1.27 6.47
CA TYR A 121 6.38 -2.15 5.51
C TYR A 121 6.02 -3.58 5.87
N ARG A 122 5.60 -4.36 4.88
CA ARG A 122 5.35 -5.80 5.05
C ARG A 122 5.70 -6.55 3.79
N CYS A 123 6.44 -7.65 3.95
CA CYS A 123 6.62 -8.65 2.90
C CYS A 123 5.81 -9.90 3.26
N ASP A 124 4.90 -10.32 2.39
CA ASP A 124 3.97 -11.42 2.65
C ASP A 124 3.57 -12.15 1.36
N ALA A 125 2.73 -13.17 1.46
CA ALA A 125 2.18 -13.87 0.29
C ALA A 125 1.11 -13.08 -0.46
N ARG A 126 0.56 -12.03 0.15
CA ARG A 126 -0.49 -11.17 -0.40
C ARG A 126 -0.14 -9.70 -0.20
N PHE A 127 -0.66 -8.84 -1.05
CA PHE A 127 -0.58 -7.40 -0.81
C PHE A 127 -1.54 -7.00 0.31
N HIS A 128 -1.03 -6.24 1.26
CA HIS A 128 -1.81 -5.66 2.35
C HIS A 128 -2.48 -4.38 1.87
N VAL A 129 -3.71 -4.52 1.36
CA VAL A 129 -4.53 -3.43 0.79
C VAL A 129 -5.62 -2.97 1.74
N GLU A 130 -5.81 -3.65 2.86
CA GLU A 130 -6.85 -3.41 3.86
C GLU A 130 -6.86 -1.96 4.35
N PRO A 131 -5.70 -1.32 4.62
CA PRO A 131 -5.67 0.09 5.03
C PRO A 131 -6.23 1.04 3.96
N LEU A 132 -5.99 0.75 2.68
CA LEU A 132 -6.54 1.55 1.58
C LEU A 132 -8.02 1.24 1.30
N MET A 133 -8.44 -0.01 1.50
CA MET A 133 -9.85 -0.38 1.36
C MET A 133 -10.71 0.34 2.40
N ALA A 134 -10.21 0.52 3.63
CA ALA A 134 -10.91 1.28 4.66
C ALA A 134 -11.11 2.76 4.31
N LEU A 135 -10.22 3.37 3.51
CA LEU A 135 -10.38 4.75 3.02
C LEU A 135 -11.43 4.87 1.91
N VAL A 136 -11.70 3.78 1.20
CA VAL A 136 -12.61 3.74 0.05
C VAL A 136 -13.98 3.17 0.44
N ALA A 137 -14.04 2.37 1.50
CA ALA A 137 -15.28 1.98 2.14
C ALA A 137 -16.04 3.25 2.53
N GLU A 138 -17.30 3.35 2.10
CA GLU A 138 -18.14 4.48 2.46
C GLU A 138 -18.12 4.61 3.98
N LYS A 139 -17.69 5.77 4.49
CA LYS A 139 -17.95 6.15 5.87
C LYS A 139 -19.47 6.24 5.95
N ASP A 140 -20.12 5.19 6.45
CA ASP A 140 -21.50 5.28 6.91
C ASP A 140 -21.49 6.42 7.94
N THR A 141 -22.07 7.56 7.57
CA THR A 141 -22.19 8.71 8.45
C THR A 141 -23.11 8.32 9.60
N TYR A 142 -22.54 7.90 10.73
CA TYR A 142 -23.30 7.70 11.96
C TYR A 142 -23.51 9.07 12.61
N GLY A 143 -24.63 9.72 12.29
CA GLY A 143 -25.10 10.88 13.05
C GLY A 143 -25.58 10.42 14.42
N ILE A 144 -24.83 10.68 15.48
CA ILE A 144 -25.30 10.49 16.84
C ILE A 144 -26.11 11.73 17.22
N LEU A 145 -27.44 11.58 17.25
CA LEU A 145 -28.34 12.59 17.79
C LEU A 145 -28.46 12.36 19.30
N VAL A 146 -27.79 13.20 20.09
CA VAL A 146 -28.00 13.25 21.54
C VAL A 146 -29.08 14.28 21.81
N ILE A 147 -30.25 13.80 22.27
CA ILE A 147 -31.34 14.67 22.75
C ILE A 147 -31.28 14.64 24.27
N ASP A 148 -30.94 15.77 24.88
CA ASP A 148 -31.19 16.03 26.30
C ASP A 148 -32.41 16.97 26.41
N GLY A 149 -33.16 16.90 27.50
CA GLY A 149 -34.45 17.60 27.69
C GLY A 149 -34.38 19.13 27.68
N THR A 150 -33.18 19.69 27.49
CA THR A 150 -32.93 21.14 27.54
C THR A 150 -32.22 21.68 26.30
N GLU A 151 -31.39 20.91 25.59
CA GLU A 151 -30.69 21.37 24.36
C GLU A 151 -30.35 20.21 23.40
N ALA A 152 -30.28 20.51 22.11
CA ALA A 152 -29.82 19.60 21.06
C ALA A 152 -28.65 20.24 20.29
N VAL A 153 -27.54 19.51 20.15
CA VAL A 153 -26.35 19.93 19.41
C VAL A 153 -26.10 18.97 18.25
N VAL A 154 -25.92 19.52 17.05
CA VAL A 154 -25.58 18.77 15.84
C VAL A 154 -24.09 18.94 15.57
N ALA A 155 -23.37 17.83 15.47
CA ALA A 155 -22.01 17.78 14.95
C ALA A 155 -22.01 16.88 13.70
N THR A 156 -21.60 17.45 12.57
CA THR A 156 -21.47 16.78 11.26
C THR A 156 -20.05 16.30 11.01
#